data_AF-A0A7C9J2J6-F1
#
_entry.id   AF-A0A7C9J2J6-F1
#
_cell.length_a   1.000
_cell.length_b   1.000
_cell.length_c   1.000
_cell.angle_alpha   90.00
_cell.angle_beta   90.00
_cell.angle_gamma   90.00
#
_symmetry.space_group_name_H-M   'P 1'
#
loop_
_entity.id
_entity.type
_entity.pdbx_description
1 polymer ?
#
loop_
_entity_poly.entity_id
_entity_poly.type
_entity_poly.pdbx_seq_one_letter_code
_entity_poly.pdbx_strand_id
1 'polypeptide(L)'
;MSQTYRAHRRMNAEQRAERAAQAYEMRLQGWTIKAIADELGIAASTTHDLLTEYTAERFDPLAEEYRRLELDRLDDYTRRAYQVLIAEHIVVQHGKVVMDPETGSPMADLAPRLAALDRLLRISERRSCLLSLDAIVKYDVTVTQVDPTDLEIVQILTEARVKDAVEEARLRGEIQ
;
A
#
# COMPACT_ATOMS: atom_id res chain seq x y z
N MET A 1 12.51 51.82 3.95
CA MET A 1 11.52 50.78 3.60
C MET A 1 12.28 49.49 3.34
N SER A 2 12.53 48.70 4.38
CA SER A 2 13.34 47.47 4.29
C SER A 2 12.41 46.28 4.05
N GLN A 3 12.45 45.72 2.85
CA GLN A 3 11.70 44.53 2.50
C GLN A 3 12.58 43.31 2.78
N THR A 4 12.31 42.64 3.89
CA THR A 4 13.01 41.43 4.32
C THR A 4 12.59 40.26 3.43
N TYR A 5 13.47 39.85 2.52
CA TYR A 5 13.28 38.65 1.71
C TYR A 5 13.59 37.41 2.58
N ARG A 6 12.55 36.75 3.10
CA ARG A 6 12.68 35.52 3.89
C ARG A 6 13.00 34.37 2.92
N ALA A 7 14.18 33.76 3.05
CA ALA A 7 14.54 32.59 2.26
C ALA A 7 13.55 31.45 2.57
N HIS A 8 12.63 31.16 1.66
CA HIS A 8 11.70 30.04 1.81
C HIS A 8 12.48 28.74 1.70
N ARG A 9 12.52 27.96 2.79
CA ARG A 9 13.09 26.61 2.81
C ARG A 9 12.32 25.76 1.80
N ARG A 10 12.99 25.28 0.75
CA ARG A 10 12.40 24.32 -0.19
C ARG A 10 11.99 23.06 0.59
N MET A 11 10.76 22.64 0.37
CA MET A 11 10.22 21.40 0.92
C MET A 11 11.04 20.21 0.40
N ASN A 12 11.44 19.29 1.28
CA ASN A 12 12.11 18.07 0.85
C ASN A 12 11.11 17.10 0.17
N ALA A 13 11.60 16.07 -0.50
CA ALA A 13 10.76 15.15 -1.28
C ALA A 13 9.70 14.44 -0.40
N GLU A 14 10.07 14.01 0.80
CA GLU A 14 9.17 13.35 1.76
C GLU A 14 8.05 14.29 2.24
N GLN A 15 8.40 15.51 2.65
CA GLN A 15 7.42 16.52 3.06
C GLN A 15 6.49 16.93 1.91
N ARG A 16 6.97 16.84 0.66
CA ARG A 16 6.15 17.09 -0.53
C ARG A 16 5.11 16.00 -0.70
N ALA A 17 5.52 14.74 -0.63
CA ALA A 17 4.63 13.59 -0.74
C ALA A 17 3.58 13.57 0.39
N GLU A 18 4.00 13.84 1.63
CA GLU A 18 3.12 13.87 2.79
C GLU A 18 2.04 14.97 2.68
N ARG A 19 2.45 16.20 2.34
CA ARG A 19 1.49 17.30 2.12
C ARG A 19 0.56 17.06 0.93
N ALA A 20 1.05 16.40 -0.12
CA ALA A 20 0.23 16.05 -1.27
C ALA A 20 -0.88 15.04 -0.90
N ALA A 21 -0.55 14.03 -0.09
CA ALA A 21 -1.52 13.07 0.43
C ALA A 21 -2.59 13.75 1.32
N GLN A 22 -2.17 14.60 2.25
CA GLN A 22 -3.08 15.37 3.12
C GLN A 22 -4.02 16.29 2.32
N ALA A 23 -3.46 17.02 1.34
CA ALA A 23 -4.26 17.87 0.45
C ALA A 23 -5.30 17.06 -0.32
N TYR A 24 -4.93 15.87 -0.80
CA TYR A 24 -5.83 14.98 -1.53
C TYR A 24 -6.96 14.42 -0.65
N GLU A 25 -6.66 14.03 0.60
CA GLU A 25 -7.68 13.60 1.56
C GLU A 25 -8.69 14.71 1.88
N MET A 26 -8.20 15.92 2.16
CA MET A 26 -9.08 17.09 2.38
C MET A 26 -9.92 17.39 1.12
N ARG A 27 -9.36 17.19 -0.07
CA ARG A 27 -10.09 17.35 -1.33
C ARG A 27 -11.22 16.33 -1.48
N LEU A 28 -11.01 15.08 -1.09
CA LEU A 28 -12.06 14.03 -1.05
C LEU A 28 -13.17 14.36 -0.05
N GLN A 29 -12.84 15.04 1.05
CA GLN A 29 -13.80 15.54 2.03
C GLN A 29 -14.55 16.81 1.56
N GLY A 30 -14.30 17.28 0.34
CA GLY A 30 -15.00 18.40 -0.28
C GLY A 30 -14.40 19.78 0.00
N TRP A 31 -13.22 19.86 0.63
CA TRP A 31 -12.56 21.13 0.90
C TRP A 31 -12.14 21.84 -0.39
N THR A 32 -12.15 23.18 -0.37
CA THR A 32 -11.69 24.00 -1.48
C THR A 32 -10.16 24.12 -1.47
N ILE A 33 -9.52 24.30 -2.63
CA ILE A 33 -8.05 24.43 -2.74
C ILE A 33 -7.53 25.57 -1.84
N LYS A 34 -8.28 26.66 -1.73
CA LYS A 34 -7.95 27.79 -0.86
C LYS A 34 -7.96 27.38 0.63
N ALA A 35 -9.01 26.72 1.09
CA ALA A 35 -9.11 26.26 2.48
C ALA A 35 -8.00 25.26 2.82
N ILE A 36 -7.65 24.38 1.88
CA ILE A 36 -6.54 23.42 2.04
C ILE A 36 -5.18 24.14 2.12
N ALA A 37 -4.97 25.14 1.27
CA ALA A 37 -3.75 25.94 1.27
C ALA A 37 -3.57 26.69 2.59
N ASP A 38 -4.65 27.28 3.09
CA ASP A 38 -4.69 27.99 4.36
C ASP A 38 -4.40 27.02 5.53
N GLU A 39 -5.00 25.82 5.53
CA GLU A 39 -4.80 24.78 6.54
C GLU A 39 -3.37 24.22 6.55
N LEU A 40 -2.81 23.92 5.37
CA LEU A 40 -1.46 23.38 5.23
C LEU A 40 -0.36 24.45 5.33
N GLY A 41 -0.74 25.73 5.44
CA GLY A 41 0.19 26.86 5.52
C GLY A 41 1.05 27.05 4.28
N ILE A 42 0.54 26.68 3.11
CA ILE A 42 1.25 26.78 1.81
C ILE A 42 0.46 27.64 0.82
N ALA A 43 1.12 28.09 -0.25
CA ALA A 43 0.46 28.86 -1.28
C ALA A 43 -0.55 28.01 -2.06
N ALA A 44 -1.69 28.59 -2.44
CA ALA A 44 -2.74 27.89 -3.20
C ALA A 44 -2.26 27.33 -4.55
N SER A 45 -1.30 27.99 -5.20
CA SER A 45 -0.64 27.47 -6.40
C SER A 45 0.14 26.20 -6.10
N THR A 46 0.90 26.17 -5.01
CA THR A 46 1.63 24.98 -4.56
C THR A 46 0.67 23.86 -4.20
N THR A 47 -0.46 24.15 -3.54
CA THR A 47 -1.49 23.15 -3.25
C THR A 47 -2.08 22.55 -4.53
N HIS A 48 -2.36 23.39 -5.53
CA HIS A 48 -2.82 22.92 -6.84
C HIS A 48 -1.79 22.02 -7.53
N ASP A 49 -0.51 22.41 -7.52
CA ASP A 49 0.57 21.61 -8.11
C ASP A 49 0.73 20.26 -7.40
N LEU A 50 0.70 20.24 -6.07
CA LEU A 50 0.74 19.02 -5.27
C LEU A 50 -0.42 18.08 -5.60
N LEU A 51 -1.64 18.62 -5.67
CA LEU A 51 -2.84 17.85 -6.02
C LEU A 51 -2.76 17.32 -7.45
N THR A 52 -2.25 18.11 -8.40
CA THR A 52 -2.15 17.72 -9.81
C THR A 52 -1.11 16.62 -9.98
N GLU A 53 0.09 16.79 -9.40
CA GLU A 53 1.15 15.77 -9.39
C GLU A 53 0.66 14.47 -8.72
N TYR A 54 0.06 14.59 -7.54
CA TYR A 54 -0.45 13.44 -6.79
C TYR A 54 -1.59 12.71 -7.50
N THR A 55 -2.49 13.46 -8.16
CA THR A 55 -3.57 12.87 -8.96
C THR A 55 -3.04 12.22 -10.22
N ALA A 56 -2.06 12.81 -10.91
CA ALA A 56 -1.45 12.23 -12.09
C ALA A 56 -0.62 10.97 -11.75
N GLU A 57 0.11 10.99 -10.63
CA GLU A 57 0.83 9.82 -10.11
C GLU A 57 -0.13 8.68 -9.73
N ARG A 58 -1.30 9.02 -9.18
CA ARG A 58 -2.29 8.02 -8.71
C ARG A 58 -3.28 7.58 -9.80
N PHE A 59 -3.55 8.44 -10.77
CA PHE A 59 -4.53 8.25 -11.84
C PHE A 59 -4.01 8.87 -13.14
N ASP A 60 -3.11 8.17 -13.83
CA ASP A 60 -2.83 8.45 -15.24
C ASP A 60 -3.95 7.80 -16.10
N PRO A 61 -4.78 8.59 -16.83
CA PRO A 61 -5.82 8.05 -17.71
C PRO A 61 -5.26 7.09 -18.78
N LEU A 62 -4.03 7.34 -19.25
CA LEU A 62 -3.33 6.44 -20.16
C LEU A 62 -2.96 5.12 -19.46
N ALA A 63 -2.64 5.16 -18.17
CA ALA A 63 -2.40 3.96 -17.38
C ALA A 63 -3.69 3.17 -17.13
N GLU A 64 -4.84 3.83 -17.00
CA GLU A 64 -6.14 3.15 -16.89
C GLU A 64 -6.57 2.48 -18.20
N GLU A 65 -6.42 3.18 -19.33
CA GLU A 65 -6.65 2.59 -20.66
C GLU A 65 -5.70 1.42 -20.93
N TYR A 66 -4.43 1.56 -20.57
CA TYR A 66 -3.44 0.48 -20.65
C TYR A 66 -3.79 -0.71 -19.75
N ARG A 67 -4.20 -0.46 -18.50
CA ARG A 67 -4.70 -1.51 -17.58
C ARG A 67 -5.88 -2.26 -18.19
N ARG A 68 -6.84 -1.55 -18.77
CA ARG A 68 -8.02 -2.15 -19.42
C ARG A 68 -7.62 -3.03 -20.61
N LEU A 69 -6.79 -2.52 -21.51
CA LEU A 69 -6.29 -3.27 -22.66
C LEU A 69 -5.54 -4.54 -22.24
N GLU A 70 -4.75 -4.46 -21.16
CA GLU A 70 -4.01 -5.60 -20.65
C GLU A 70 -4.95 -6.63 -19.98
N LEU A 71 -5.98 -6.18 -19.26
CA LEU A 71 -7.02 -7.08 -18.72
C LEU A 71 -7.75 -7.82 -19.84
N ASP A 72 -8.11 -7.15 -20.93
CA ASP A 72 -8.76 -7.77 -22.10
C ASP A 72 -7.87 -8.85 -22.73
N ARG A 73 -6.55 -8.62 -22.82
CA ARG A 73 -5.58 -9.63 -23.29
C ARG A 73 -5.52 -10.83 -22.35
N LEU A 74 -5.48 -10.59 -21.03
CA LEU A 74 -5.46 -11.66 -20.04
C LEU A 74 -6.74 -12.50 -20.06
N ASP A 75 -7.89 -11.89 -20.38
CA ASP A 75 -9.15 -12.62 -20.58
C ASP A 75 -9.14 -13.50 -21.84
N ASP A 76 -8.53 -13.01 -22.93
CA ASP A 76 -8.32 -13.84 -24.11
C ASP A 76 -7.38 -15.03 -23.84
N TYR A 77 -6.28 -14.80 -23.12
CA TYR A 77 -5.35 -15.88 -22.75
C TYR A 77 -6.01 -16.89 -21.81
N THR A 78 -6.81 -16.41 -20.85
CA THR A 78 -7.61 -17.27 -19.97
C THR A 78 -8.51 -18.18 -20.80
N ARG A 79 -9.26 -17.61 -21.75
CA ARG A 79 -10.16 -18.38 -22.64
C ARG A 79 -9.41 -19.46 -23.41
N ARG A 80 -8.26 -19.14 -24.01
CA ARG A 80 -7.43 -20.09 -24.76
C ARG A 80 -6.86 -21.19 -23.86
N ALA A 81 -6.41 -20.84 -22.66
CA ALA A 81 -5.93 -21.83 -21.70
C ALA A 81 -7.05 -22.78 -21.25
N TYR A 82 -8.27 -22.28 -21.05
CA TYR A 82 -9.43 -23.12 -20.78
C TYR A 82 -9.74 -24.09 -21.92
N GLN A 83 -9.60 -23.68 -23.19
CA GLN A 83 -9.78 -24.59 -24.33
C GLN A 83 -8.81 -25.77 -24.26
N VAL A 84 -7.55 -25.52 -23.89
CA VAL A 84 -6.58 -26.60 -23.67
C VAL A 84 -6.98 -27.45 -22.46
N LEU A 85 -7.41 -26.83 -21.36
CA LEU A 85 -7.79 -27.56 -20.15
C LEU A 85 -8.93 -28.56 -20.38
N ILE A 86 -9.96 -28.16 -21.13
CA ILE A 86 -11.15 -28.99 -21.38
C ILE A 86 -10.94 -30.00 -22.52
N ALA A 87 -9.98 -29.75 -23.42
CA ALA A 87 -9.71 -30.66 -24.52
C ALA A 87 -9.25 -32.04 -24.03
N GLU A 88 -9.55 -33.06 -24.83
CA GLU A 88 -8.99 -34.39 -24.68
C GLU A 88 -7.60 -34.41 -25.32
N HIS A 89 -6.59 -34.77 -24.53
CA HIS A 89 -5.22 -34.89 -25.01
C HIS A 89 -4.81 -36.35 -24.94
N ILE A 90 -4.08 -36.78 -25.95
CA ILE A 90 -3.58 -38.14 -26.09
C ILE A 90 -2.06 -38.13 -26.15
N VAL A 91 -1.44 -39.17 -25.62
CA VAL A 91 0.01 -39.32 -25.64
C VAL A 91 0.45 -39.68 -27.06
N VAL A 92 1.35 -38.87 -27.62
CA VAL A 92 1.99 -39.13 -28.93
C VAL A 92 3.49 -39.28 -28.73
N GLN A 93 4.04 -40.43 -29.14
CA GLN A 93 5.48 -40.69 -29.15
C GLN A 93 5.96 -40.97 -30.56
N HIS A 94 6.97 -40.23 -31.02
CA HIS A 94 7.52 -40.34 -32.38
C HIS A 94 6.45 -40.29 -33.50
N GLY A 95 5.41 -39.48 -33.31
CA GLY A 95 4.31 -39.33 -34.28
C GLY A 95 3.28 -40.47 -34.26
N LYS A 96 3.37 -41.42 -33.31
CA LYS A 96 2.41 -42.50 -33.12
C LYS A 96 1.63 -42.29 -31.83
N VAL A 97 0.32 -42.53 -31.88
CA VAL A 97 -0.55 -42.52 -30.69
C VAL A 97 -0.21 -43.72 -29.82
N VAL A 98 0.06 -43.47 -28.55
CA VAL A 98 0.29 -44.54 -27.57
C VAL A 98 -1.07 -45.08 -27.13
N MET A 99 -1.24 -46.39 -27.20
CA MET A 99 -2.45 -47.09 -26.78
C MET A 99 -2.23 -47.65 -25.37
N ASP A 100 -3.28 -47.65 -24.56
CA ASP A 100 -3.30 -48.29 -23.26
C ASP A 100 -3.30 -49.82 -23.43
N PRO A 101 -2.33 -50.55 -22.83
CA PRO A 101 -2.23 -52.00 -22.96
C PRO A 101 -3.41 -52.77 -22.32
N GLU A 102 -4.14 -52.18 -21.37
CA GLU A 102 -5.26 -52.86 -20.70
C GLU A 102 -6.60 -52.63 -21.41
N THR A 103 -6.84 -51.40 -21.89
CA THR A 103 -8.13 -51.01 -22.47
C THR A 103 -8.14 -50.94 -24.00
N GLY A 104 -6.97 -50.94 -24.65
CA GLY A 104 -6.84 -50.80 -26.10
C GLY A 104 -7.24 -49.43 -26.64
N SER A 105 -7.52 -48.46 -25.77
CA SER A 105 -7.88 -47.09 -26.14
C SER A 105 -6.65 -46.17 -26.18
N PRO A 106 -6.69 -45.02 -26.88
CA PRO A 106 -5.62 -44.02 -26.82
C PRO A 106 -5.34 -43.59 -25.39
N MET A 107 -4.06 -43.62 -24.99
CA MET A 107 -3.63 -43.21 -23.66
C MET A 107 -3.82 -41.70 -23.48
N ALA A 108 -4.54 -41.31 -22.43
CA ALA A 108 -4.78 -39.91 -22.11
C ALA A 108 -3.49 -39.22 -21.63
N ASP A 109 -3.22 -38.03 -22.14
CA ASP A 109 -2.13 -37.17 -21.68
C ASP A 109 -2.66 -36.06 -20.77
N LEU A 110 -2.21 -36.04 -19.51
CA LEU A 110 -2.58 -35.00 -18.56
C LEU A 110 -1.60 -33.83 -18.54
N ALA A 111 -0.42 -33.96 -19.16
CA ALA A 111 0.61 -32.93 -19.14
C ALA A 111 0.14 -31.61 -19.78
N PRO A 112 -0.56 -31.59 -20.93
CA PRO A 112 -1.09 -30.36 -21.51
C PRO A 112 -2.12 -29.67 -20.59
N ARG A 113 -2.91 -30.43 -19.84
CA ARG A 113 -3.88 -29.90 -18.88
C ARG A 113 -3.19 -29.25 -17.68
N LEU A 114 -2.18 -29.90 -17.11
CA LEU A 114 -1.38 -29.35 -16.02
C LEU A 114 -0.65 -28.08 -16.48
N ALA A 115 -0.06 -28.10 -17.67
CA ALA A 115 0.57 -26.92 -18.25
C ALA A 115 -0.44 -25.76 -18.43
N ALA A 116 -1.68 -26.05 -18.84
CA ALA A 116 -2.73 -25.04 -18.94
C ALA A 116 -3.10 -24.45 -17.56
N LEU A 117 -3.20 -25.28 -16.52
CA LEU A 117 -3.43 -24.82 -15.14
C LEU A 117 -2.32 -23.89 -14.66
N ASP A 118 -1.05 -24.23 -14.91
CA ASP A 118 0.08 -23.38 -14.56
C ASP A 118 0.01 -22.01 -15.27
N ARG A 119 -0.42 -21.99 -16.54
CA ARG A 119 -0.63 -20.72 -17.27
C ARG A 119 -1.79 -19.93 -16.68
N LEU A 120 -2.90 -20.57 -16.33
CA LEU A 120 -4.04 -19.92 -15.69
C LEU A 120 -3.66 -19.29 -14.35
N LEU A 121 -2.84 -19.98 -13.54
CA LEU A 121 -2.34 -19.45 -12.28
C LEU A 121 -1.52 -18.16 -12.49
N ARG A 122 -0.57 -18.18 -13.43
CA ARG A 122 0.25 -16.99 -13.75
C ARG A 122 -0.57 -15.83 -14.31
N ILE A 123 -1.60 -16.12 -15.11
CA ILE A 123 -2.53 -15.11 -15.62
C ILE A 123 -3.30 -14.48 -14.46
N SER A 124 -3.76 -15.29 -13.51
CA SER A 124 -4.44 -14.82 -12.30
C SER A 124 -3.55 -13.91 -11.45
N GLU A 125 -2.30 -14.30 -11.21
CA GLU A 125 -1.32 -13.47 -10.49
C GLU A 125 -1.11 -12.13 -11.19
N ARG A 126 -1.01 -12.13 -12.53
CA ARG A 126 -0.87 -10.89 -13.29
C ARG A 126 -2.11 -10.00 -13.18
N ARG A 127 -3.32 -10.59 -13.20
CA ARG A 127 -4.57 -9.86 -12.98
C ARG A 127 -4.64 -9.25 -11.58
N SER A 128 -4.29 -10.02 -10.54
CA SER A 128 -4.25 -9.53 -9.16
C SER A 128 -3.28 -8.38 -8.98
N CYS A 129 -2.10 -8.45 -9.61
CA CYS A 129 -1.12 -7.37 -9.63
C CYS A 129 -1.66 -6.10 -10.32
N LEU A 130 -2.29 -6.22 -11.51
CA LEU A 130 -2.87 -5.08 -12.24
C LEU A 130 -4.02 -4.41 -11.47
N LEU A 131 -4.81 -5.22 -10.75
CA LEU A 131 -5.91 -4.75 -9.91
C LEU A 131 -5.46 -4.35 -8.50
N SER A 132 -4.16 -4.49 -8.19
CA SER A 132 -3.59 -4.26 -6.85
C SER A 132 -4.28 -5.06 -5.73
N LEU A 133 -4.87 -6.23 -6.05
CA LEU A 133 -5.50 -7.11 -5.06
C LEU A 133 -4.46 -7.71 -4.10
N ASP A 134 -3.21 -7.83 -4.55
CA ASP A 134 -2.08 -8.33 -3.76
C ASP A 134 -1.35 -7.23 -2.99
N ALA A 135 -1.82 -5.98 -3.03
CA ALA A 135 -1.22 -4.91 -2.27
C ALA A 135 -1.40 -5.18 -0.78
N ILE A 136 -0.33 -5.62 -0.13
CA ILE A 136 -0.25 -5.80 1.32
C ILE A 136 -0.71 -4.50 1.98
N VAL A 137 -1.77 -4.59 2.78
CA VAL A 137 -2.17 -3.52 3.71
C VAL A 137 -1.01 -3.34 4.69
N LYS A 138 -0.11 -2.41 4.39
CA LYS A 138 0.94 -2.02 5.33
C LYS A 138 0.25 -1.27 6.47
N TYR A 139 0.02 -1.96 7.58
CA TYR A 139 -0.30 -1.30 8.84
C TYR A 139 0.98 -0.60 9.31
N ASP A 140 0.92 0.72 9.41
CA ASP A 140 1.93 1.49 10.14
C ASP A 140 1.70 1.22 11.63
N VAL A 141 2.36 0.19 12.17
CA VAL A 141 2.33 -0.08 13.60
C VAL A 141 3.25 0.94 14.24
N THR A 142 2.68 2.06 14.68
CA THR A 142 3.35 2.98 15.59
C THR A 142 3.59 2.24 16.89
N VAL A 143 4.75 1.58 17.00
CA VAL A 143 5.22 1.04 18.28
C VAL A 143 5.65 2.25 19.10
N THR A 144 4.76 2.74 19.95
CA THR A 144 5.15 3.65 21.03
C THR A 144 6.05 2.87 21.97
N GLN A 145 7.35 2.88 21.71
CA GLN A 145 8.32 2.41 22.67
C GLN A 145 8.27 3.40 23.84
N VAL A 146 7.62 2.98 24.92
CA VAL A 146 7.79 3.63 26.21
C VAL A 146 9.24 3.32 26.61
N ASP A 147 10.09 4.34 26.58
CA ASP A 147 11.49 4.20 26.96
C ASP A 147 11.51 3.79 28.44
N PRO A 148 12.25 2.74 28.86
CA PRO A 148 12.32 2.36 30.28
C PRO A 148 12.77 3.51 31.21
N THR A 149 13.43 4.53 30.65
CA THR A 149 13.78 5.77 31.36
C THR A 149 12.55 6.57 31.80
N ASP A 150 11.42 6.49 31.09
CA ASP A 150 10.19 7.20 31.46
C ASP A 150 9.57 6.64 32.75
N LEU A 151 9.71 5.34 33.01
CA LEU A 151 9.24 4.71 34.25
C LEU A 151 10.09 5.13 35.47
N GLU A 152 11.41 5.25 35.28
CA GLU A 152 12.32 5.69 36.34
C GLU A 152 12.09 7.17 36.69
N ILE A 153 11.85 8.02 35.69
CA ILE A 153 11.53 9.45 35.92
C ILE A 153 10.24 9.59 36.72
N VAL A 154 9.20 8.81 36.40
CA VAL A 154 7.94 8.83 37.16
C VAL A 154 8.16 8.39 38.60
N GLN A 155 8.95 7.35 38.85
CA GLN A 155 9.28 6.90 40.21
C GLN A 155 10.03 7.98 40.99
N ILE A 156 11.05 8.60 40.40
CA ILE A 156 11.82 9.67 41.06
C ILE A 156 10.92 10.86 41.40
N LEU A 157 10.00 11.25 40.51
CA LEU A 157 9.06 12.35 40.76
C LEU A 157 8.06 12.01 41.89
N THR A 158 7.61 10.76 41.96
CA THR A 158 6.74 10.32 43.06
C THR A 158 7.47 10.33 44.40
N GLU A 159 8.72 9.86 44.45
CA GLU A 159 9.53 9.89 45.67
C GLU A 159 9.85 11.32 46.12
N ALA A 160 10.18 12.22 45.19
CA ALA A 160 10.43 13.63 45.48
C ALA A 160 9.17 14.29 46.08
N ARG A 161 8.00 14.07 45.49
CA ARG A 161 6.73 14.60 46.02
C ARG A 161 6.39 14.07 47.40
N VAL A 162 6.68 12.79 47.68
CA VAL A 162 6.47 12.22 49.02
C VAL A 162 7.41 12.86 50.02
N LYS A 163 8.70 13.06 49.67
CA LYS A 163 9.66 13.74 50.54
C LYS A 163 9.28 15.19 50.81
N ASP A 164 8.86 15.93 49.78
CA ASP A 164 8.41 17.31 49.92
C ASP A 164 7.16 17.40 50.81
N ALA A 165 6.19 16.50 50.64
CA ALA A 165 5.00 16.45 51.48
C ALA A 165 5.32 16.12 52.95
N VAL A 166 6.29 15.23 53.20
CA VAL A 166 6.74 14.89 54.56
C VAL A 166 7.51 16.04 55.20
N GLU A 167 8.39 16.71 54.45
CA GLU A 167 9.09 17.93 54.88
C GLU A 167 8.10 19.06 55.19
N GLU A 168 7.11 19.30 54.33
CA GLU A 168 6.06 20.29 54.56
C GLU A 168 5.22 19.95 55.80
N ALA A 169 4.84 18.69 56.01
CA ALA A 169 4.11 18.24 57.20
C ALA A 169 4.95 18.39 58.48
N ARG A 170 6.26 18.16 58.40
CA ARG A 170 7.21 18.37 59.50
C ARG A 170 7.37 19.86 59.83
N LEU A 171 7.47 20.72 58.81
CA LEU A 171 7.55 22.18 58.98
C LEU A 171 6.24 22.78 59.50
N ARG A 172 5.09 22.18 59.16
CA ARG A 172 3.77 22.53 59.72
C ARG A 172 3.52 21.93 61.11
N GLY A 173 4.41 21.10 61.63
CA GLY A 173 4.33 20.52 62.97
C GLY A 173 3.30 19.40 63.14
N GLU A 174 2.86 18.79 62.04
CA GLU A 174 1.85 17.72 62.04
C GLU A 174 2.48 16.33 62.26
N ILE A 175 3.79 16.20 62.07
CA ILE A 175 4.58 14.96 62.26
C ILE A 175 5.86 15.34 63.04
N GLN A 176 6.14 14.66 64.16
CA GLN A 176 7.35 14.85 65.00
C GLN A 176 8.57 14.16 64.42
#